data_AF-A0A519EA20-F1
#
_entry.id   AF-A0A519EA20-F1
#
_cell.length_a   1.000
_cell.length_b   1.000
_cell.length_c   1.000
_cell.angle_alpha   90.00
_cell.angle_beta   90.00
_cell.angle_gamma   90.00
#
_symmetry.space_group_name_H-M   'P 1'
#
loop_
_entity.id
_entity.type
_entity.pdbx_description
1 polymer ?
#
loop_
_entity_poly.entity_id
_entity_poly.type
_entity_poly.pdbx_seq_one_letter_code
_entity_poly.pdbx_strand_id
1 'polypeptide(L)'
;MKFSRIHVNREEMFSLGVEETSGQFYLSFPVSSGLADYEEYYAIDAHMFERFQHNLASALEFVNRCRRQELDELLMQKPGWNKGTAI
;
A
#
# COMPACT_ATOMS: atom_id res chain seq x y z
N MET A 1 -0.52 -12.62 -9.54
CA MET A 1 -0.98 -12.17 -8.21
C MET A 1 -2.35 -11.56 -8.40
N LYS A 2 -3.29 -11.87 -7.52
CA LYS A 2 -4.66 -11.33 -7.57
C LYS A 2 -4.89 -10.57 -6.28
N PHE A 3 -5.21 -9.27 -6.40
CA PHE A 3 -5.38 -8.37 -5.26
C PHE A 3 -6.86 -8.02 -5.10
N SER A 4 -7.39 -8.29 -3.91
CA SER A 4 -8.76 -7.97 -3.55
C SER A 4 -8.78 -6.87 -2.49
N ARG A 5 -9.33 -5.71 -2.84
CA ARG A 5 -9.48 -4.57 -1.93
C ARG A 5 -10.65 -4.81 -1.00
N ILE A 6 -10.41 -4.62 0.30
CA ILE A 6 -11.40 -4.77 1.37
C ILE A 6 -11.83 -3.39 1.88
N HIS A 7 -10.88 -2.45 1.97
CA HIS A 7 -11.14 -1.08 2.38
C HIS A 7 -10.49 -0.10 1.41
N VAL A 8 -11.17 1.01 1.10
CA VAL A 8 -10.66 2.06 0.21
C VAL A 8 -10.93 3.40 0.86
N ASN A 9 -9.86 4.17 1.11
CA ASN A 9 -9.96 5.56 1.52
C ASN A 9 -9.62 6.44 0.32
N ARG A 10 -10.62 7.16 -0.18
CA ARG A 10 -10.48 8.05 -1.35
C ARG A 10 -9.94 9.43 -1.00
N GLU A 11 -10.16 9.89 0.23
CA GLU A 11 -9.66 11.19 0.71
C GLU A 11 -8.14 11.16 0.84
N GLU A 12 -7.63 10.10 1.47
CA GLU A 12 -6.20 9.89 1.69
C GLU A 12 -5.55 9.00 0.61
N MET A 13 -6.30 8.60 -0.42
CA MET A 13 -5.83 7.84 -1.58
C MET A 13 -5.02 6.58 -1.23
N PHE A 14 -5.59 5.69 -0.43
CA PHE A 14 -5.00 4.37 -0.17
C PHE A 14 -6.08 3.28 -0.06
N SER A 15 -5.66 2.02 -0.16
CA SER A 15 -6.51 0.84 0.01
C SER A 15 -5.86 -0.18 0.93
N LEU A 16 -6.68 -1.00 1.59
CA LEU A 16 -6.26 -2.20 2.30
C LEU A 16 -6.90 -3.41 1.61
N GLY A 17 -6.18 -4.53 1.56
CA GLY A 17 -6.73 -5.73 0.96
C GLY A 17 -5.93 -6.98 1.27
N VAL A 18 -6.23 -8.03 0.52
CA VAL A 18 -5.55 -9.32 0.57
C VAL A 18 -5.11 -9.76 -0.82
N GLU A 19 -3.88 -10.25 -0.93
CA GLU A 19 -3.41 -10.97 -2.11
C GLU A 19 -3.91 -12.42 -2.02
N GLU A 20 -4.80 -12.80 -2.93
CA GLU A 20 -5.58 -14.03 -2.81
C GLU A 20 -4.75 -15.32 -2.96
N THR A 21 -3.57 -15.26 -3.60
CA THR A 21 -2.74 -16.45 -3.82
C THR A 21 -2.05 -16.89 -2.53
N SER A 22 -1.52 -15.92 -1.78
CA SER A 22 -0.72 -16.13 -0.57
C SER A 22 -1.50 -15.88 0.72
N GLY A 23 -2.63 -15.18 0.65
CA GLY A 23 -3.34 -14.67 1.82
C GLY A 23 -2.65 -13.47 2.48
N GLN A 24 -1.62 -12.90 1.86
CA GLN A 24 -0.88 -11.76 2.40
C GLN A 24 -1.77 -10.50 2.43
N PHE A 25 -1.95 -9.91 3.60
CA PHE A 25 -2.58 -8.60 3.72
C PHE A 25 -1.66 -7.52 3.17
N TYR A 26 -2.26 -6.49 2.59
CA TYR A 26 -1.52 -5.38 2.00
C TYR A 26 -2.18 -4.03 2.27
N LEU A 27 -1.35 -3.01 2.17
CA LEU A 27 -1.74 -1.62 1.97
C LEU A 27 -1.23 -1.17 0.60
N SER A 28 -2.05 -0.43 -0.14
CA SER A 28 -1.69 0.07 -1.46
C SER A 28 -2.07 1.53 -1.68
N PHE A 29 -1.32 2.23 -2.53
CA PHE A 29 -1.61 3.60 -2.95
C PHE A 29 -1.07 3.84 -4.36
N PRO A 30 -1.67 4.79 -5.12
CA PRO A 30 -1.20 5.12 -6.45
C PRO A 30 0.11 5.92 -6.38
N VAL A 31 1.00 5.64 -7.31
CA VAL A 31 2.25 6.36 -7.54
C VAL A 31 2.42 6.64 -9.03
N SER A 32 3.19 7.67 -9.36
CA SER A 32 3.57 8.00 -10.73
C SER A 32 5.08 8.00 -10.88
N SER A 33 5.57 7.32 -11.91
CA SER A 33 6.99 7.37 -12.34
C SER A 33 7.27 8.48 -13.37
N GLY A 34 6.26 9.31 -13.68
CA GLY A 34 6.26 10.24 -14.81
C GLY A 34 6.07 9.57 -16.17
N LEU A 35 6.37 8.26 -16.30
CA LEU A 35 6.13 7.47 -17.50
C LEU A 35 4.83 6.65 -17.43
N ALA A 36 4.48 6.22 -16.23
CA ALA A 36 3.27 5.45 -15.96
C ALA A 36 2.82 5.66 -14.51
N ASP A 37 1.50 5.68 -14.33
CA ASP A 37 0.86 5.58 -13.04
C ASP A 37 0.60 4.11 -12.72
N TYR A 38 0.93 3.72 -11.50
CA TYR A 38 0.77 2.35 -11.03
C TYR A 38 0.48 2.32 -9.53
N GLU A 39 0.17 1.14 -9.00
CA GLU A 39 -0.15 0.97 -7.59
C GLU A 39 1.01 0.25 -6.88
N GLU A 40 1.53 0.83 -5.80
CA GLU A 40 2.48 0.14 -4.93
C GLU A 40 1.73 -0.65 -3.86
N TYR A 41 2.25 -1.83 -3.52
CA TYR A 41 1.66 -2.75 -2.56
C TYR A 41 2.70 -3.08 -1.48
N TYR A 42 2.39 -2.72 -0.23
CA TYR A 42 3.21 -2.98 0.94
C TYR A 42 2.58 -4.10 1.75
N ALA A 43 3.36 -5.12 2.08
CA ALA A 43 2.92 -6.21 2.95
C ALA A 43 2.70 -5.67 4.37
N ILE A 44 1.56 -6.03 4.96
CA ILE A 44 1.23 -5.75 6.36
C ILE A 44 0.76 -7.03 7.04
N ASP A 45 0.94 -7.14 8.35
CA ASP A 45 0.41 -8.27 9.10
C ASP A 45 -1.07 -8.10 9.44
N ALA A 46 -1.68 -9.16 9.99
CA ALA A 46 -3.11 -9.16 10.35
C ALA A 46 -3.45 -8.13 11.44
N HIS A 47 -2.55 -7.87 12.39
CA HIS A 47 -2.76 -6.90 13.47
C HIS A 47 -2.73 -5.47 12.94
N MET A 48 -1.84 -5.16 11.99
CA MET A 48 -1.83 -3.90 11.26
C MET A 48 -3.11 -3.74 10.45
N PHE A 49 -3.52 -4.77 9.72
CA PHE A 49 -4.74 -4.75 8.90
C PHE A 49 -6.00 -4.48 9.73
N GLU A 50 -6.16 -5.15 10.87
CA GLU A 50 -7.26 -4.90 11.82
C GLU A 50 -7.20 -3.47 12.37
N ARG A 51 -6.03 -3.02 12.84
CA ARG A 51 -5.84 -1.67 13.38
C ARG A 51 -6.19 -0.58 12.36
N PHE A 52 -5.72 -0.72 11.12
CA PHE A 52 -5.91 0.29 10.09
C PHE A 52 -7.37 0.42 9.64
N GLN A 53 -8.17 -0.65 9.75
CA GLN A 53 -9.62 -0.57 9.50
C GLN A 53 -10.37 0.24 10.57
N HIS A 54 -9.90 0.24 11.82
CA HIS A 54 -10.56 0.90 12.93
C HIS A 54 -9.95 2.26 13.31
N ASN A 55 -8.72 2.53 12.89
CA ASN A 55 -8.01 3.77 13.18
C ASN A 55 -7.32 4.32 11.93
N LEU A 56 -8.01 5.25 11.28
CA LEU A 56 -7.52 5.93 10.08
C LEU A 56 -6.21 6.68 10.32
N ALA A 57 -6.03 7.32 11.48
CA ALA A 57 -4.81 8.07 11.77
C ALA A 57 -3.58 7.15 11.79
N SER A 58 -3.70 5.95 12.38
CA SER A 58 -2.63 4.95 12.34
C SER A 58 -2.35 4.43 10.93
N ALA A 59 -3.39 4.25 10.10
CA ALA A 59 -3.20 3.87 8.71
C ALA A 59 -2.45 4.97 7.94
N LEU A 60 -2.85 6.23 8.10
CA LEU A 60 -2.26 7.37 7.41
C LEU A 60 -0.79 7.60 7.81
N GLU A 61 -0.45 7.41 9.09
CA GLU A 61 0.95 7.46 9.53
C GLU A 61 1.80 6.44 8.76
N PHE A 62 1.32 5.20 8.64
CA PHE A 62 1.99 4.15 7.88
C PHE A 62 2.08 4.48 6.39
N VAL A 63 0.97 4.90 5.76
CA VAL A 63 0.95 5.36 4.36
C VAL A 63 2.02 6.43 4.13
N ASN A 64 2.11 7.42 5.01
CA ASN A 64 3.06 8.51 4.86
C ASN A 64 4.52 8.05 4.97
N ARG A 65 4.82 7.04 5.80
CA ARG A 65 6.14 6.41 5.84
C ARG A 65 6.45 5.68 4.53
N CYS A 66 5.50 4.94 3.97
CA CYS A 66 5.64 4.30 2.66
C CYS A 66 5.84 5.32 1.53
N ARG A 67 5.09 6.44 1.52
CA ARG A 67 5.23 7.52 0.52
C ARG A 67 6.62 8.16 0.55
N ARG A 68 7.25 8.21 1.72
CA ARG A 68 8.64 8.66 1.91
C ARG A 68 9.68 7.56 1.64
N GLN A 69 9.25 6.38 1.18
CA GLN A 69 10.11 5.24 0.83
C GLN A 69 10.87 4.66 2.03
N GLU A 70 10.41 4.91 3.26
CA GLU A 70 11.06 4.47 4.50
C GLU A 70 10.84 2.97 4.80
N LEU A 71 9.90 2.35 4.08
CA LEU A 71 9.41 0.99 4.33
C LEU A 71 9.49 0.11 3.07
N ASP A 72 10.42 0.42 2.16
CA ASP A 72 10.59 -0.28 0.88
C ASP A 72 10.91 -1.78 1.05
N GLU A 73 11.46 -2.16 2.19
CA GLU A 73 11.67 -3.57 2.55
C GLU A 73 10.36 -4.38 2.61
N LEU A 74 9.22 -3.71 2.79
CA LEU A 74 7.88 -4.32 2.81
C LEU A 74 7.20 -4.35 1.43
N LEU A 75 7.83 -3.80 0.38
CA LEU A 75 7.25 -3.82 -0.96
C LEU A 75 7.08 -5.26 -1.46
N MET A 76 5.84 -5.61 -1.78
CA MET A 76 5.51 -6.91 -2.36
C MET A 76 6.03 -7.06 -3.79
N GLN A 77 6.26 -5.94 -4.48
CA GLN A 77 6.79 -5.87 -5.83
C GLN A 77 7.95 -4.88 -5.81
N LYS A 78 9.17 -5.37 -6.11
CA LYS A 78 10.34 -4.49 -6.16
C LYS A 78 10.16 -3.48 -7.29
N PRO A 79 10.36 -2.18 -7.02
CA PRO A 79 10.26 -1.18 -8.05
C PRO A 79 11.40 -1.36 -9.06
N GLY A 80 11.13 -1.03 -10.32
CA GLY A 80 12.17 -0.95 -11.34
C GLY A 80 13.11 0.25 -11.12
N TRP A 81 14.00 0.51 -12.08
CA TRP A 81 14.95 1.63 -12.03
C TRP A 81 14.27 3.00 -11.84
N ASN A 82 13.05 3.17 -12.36
CA ASN A 82 12.29 4.40 -12.26
C ASN A 82 11.12 4.25 -11.28
N LYS A 83 11.42 4.26 -9.98
CA LYS A 83 10.40 4.17 -8.93
C LYS A 83 9.50 5.41 -8.94
N GLY A 84 8.20 5.18 -8.80
CA GLY A 84 7.20 6.23 -8.70
C GLY A 84 7.21 6.98 -7.37
N THR A 85 6.63 8.17 -7.40
CA THR A 85 6.30 8.97 -6.21
C THR A 85 4.79 9.01 -6.04
N ALA A 86 4.32 9.07 -4.80
CA ALA A 86 2.89 9.16 -4.51
C ALA A 86 2.22 10.32 -5.25
N ILE A 87 1.03 10.07 -5.80
CA ILE A 87 0.17 11.04 -6.49
C ILE A 87 -0.65 11.83 -5.47
#